data_AF-A0AAW4N3F7-F1
#
_entry.id   AF-A0AAW4N3F7-F1
#
_cell.length_a   1.000
_cell.length_b   1.000
_cell.length_c   1.000
_cell.angle_alpha   90.00
_cell.angle_beta   90.00
_cell.angle_gamma   90.00
#
_symmetry.space_group_name_H-M   'P 1'
#
loop_
_entity.id
_entity.type
_entity.pdbx_description
1 polymer ?
#
loop_
_entity_poly.entity_id
_entity_poly.type
_entity_poly.pdbx_seq_one_letter_code
_entity_poly.pdbx_strand_id
1 'polypeptide(L)'
;MECAEKGKTFLTYYRELSKDFKSEVKRIAEEQRFFHWCVEFPEVFAANKGFDVMCGNPPWDKIKVEDKKWFESHNRADIVNAGTASQRKEVIEALQTSDPTLYKEYAKALADAEALSRFARLAGRFDLTATGDIDLYPMFAELCLSFSKEAWGLVLPTGIAMNDSNKAFFSKLIDENRLISLYDFENREKLFDIDSTNHFCLLTIGKEQDTPRTVKGGFFLTRLDHLLDPRRIYTLQTSDFARLNPNTKTCPVFRTSRDAKLTAKIYRNSTILYNETTGDNPWNVKFSRMLDMSNDSYLFRTYAQLTAQGATLNGNTFTTVDGETYVPLYEGKMIWHYNHHYGTWPTEGERPNSINMPPEDELANPDSCIMPWYWVPLAAVKERLVKYDKDGNVVWEWKHNWMLCFRDISKSTNERTIIATIVPKQGFNNKTPIIFEESGILDGTIMCGILSSIVFDYVTRQKVGGKSMNFFYVKQFPVLTPEQIPSAMQWQIVKRVAELCYFNHDMDGWASELWDEMNEEQRAELPQLGAQQPWIYNPERRAILQAELDAIFAHLYGLNTEDLRYILDPEDVCGKGCINETFRVLKDNEIRQYGEYRTKRLVLEAWNKFGYNN
;
A
#
# COMPACT_ATOMS: atom_id res chain seq x y z
N MET A 1 10.30 40.06 31.18
CA MET A 1 9.98 40.49 32.55
C MET A 1 11.22 40.51 33.46
N GLU A 2 12.22 39.64 33.30
CA GLU A 2 13.47 39.66 34.08
C GLU A 2 14.36 40.92 33.95
N CYS A 3 14.22 41.71 32.87
CA CYS A 3 15.03 42.93 32.70
C CYS A 3 14.50 44.15 33.48
N ALA A 4 13.25 44.11 33.97
CA ALA A 4 12.66 45.22 34.71
C ALA A 4 13.21 45.35 36.15
N GLU A 5 13.75 44.25 36.72
CA GLU A 5 14.22 44.21 38.12
C GLU A 5 15.62 44.81 38.33
N LYS A 6 16.37 45.14 37.26
CA LYS A 6 17.79 45.55 37.37
C LYS A 6 18.11 46.99 36.99
N GLY A 7 17.11 47.89 36.94
CA GLY A 7 17.34 49.34 36.82
C GLY A 7 18.19 49.78 35.62
N LYS A 8 18.25 48.98 34.54
CA LYS A 8 18.97 49.35 33.32
C LYS A 8 18.06 50.20 32.44
N THR A 9 18.54 51.39 32.06
CA THR A 9 17.94 52.25 31.06
C THR A 9 17.73 51.48 29.76
N PHE A 10 16.51 51.48 29.24
CA PHE A 10 16.21 50.94 27.91
C PHE A 10 17.05 51.69 26.88
N LEU A 11 17.91 50.99 26.15
CA LEU A 11 18.46 51.51 24.89
C LEU A 11 17.31 51.52 23.87
N THR A 12 16.52 52.59 23.87
CA THR A 12 15.54 52.87 22.83
C THR A 12 16.26 53.38 21.59
N TYR A 13 16.83 52.46 20.81
CA TYR A 13 17.12 52.74 19.39
C TYR A 13 15.78 52.80 18.65
N TYR A 14 15.04 53.90 18.80
CA TYR A 14 13.83 54.16 18.04
C TYR A 14 14.26 54.69 16.67
N ARG A 15 14.45 53.78 15.71
CA ARG A 15 14.68 54.16 14.31
C ARG A 15 13.32 54.43 13.68
N GLU A 16 13.04 55.68 13.34
CA GLU A 16 11.81 56.02 12.62
C GLU A 16 11.80 55.30 11.26
N LEU A 17 10.80 54.43 11.06
CA LEU A 17 10.62 53.72 9.78
C LEU A 17 10.26 54.74 8.69
N SER A 18 10.92 54.64 7.53
CA SER A 18 10.65 55.53 6.40
C SER A 18 9.21 55.42 5.92
N LYS A 19 8.69 56.48 5.30
CA LYS A 19 7.35 56.48 4.70
C LYS A 19 7.20 55.36 3.66
N ASP A 20 8.23 55.14 2.86
CA ASP A 20 8.23 54.09 1.83
C ASP A 20 8.13 52.69 2.44
N PHE A 21 8.87 52.43 3.53
CA PHE A 21 8.77 51.15 4.24
C PHE A 21 7.38 50.94 4.84
N LYS A 22 6.78 51.97 5.45
CA LYS A 22 5.42 51.88 6.00
C LYS A 22 4.38 51.63 4.91
N SER A 23 4.49 52.29 3.77
CA SER A 23 3.62 52.07 2.60
C SER A 23 3.76 50.66 2.06
N GLU A 24 4.98 50.13 1.96
CA GLU A 24 5.24 48.78 1.48
C GLU A 24 4.72 47.72 2.47
N VAL A 25 4.95 47.90 3.78
CA VAL A 25 4.38 47.03 4.82
C VAL A 25 2.85 47.03 4.75
N LYS A 26 2.22 48.20 4.56
CA LYS A 26 0.76 48.29 4.42
C LYS A 26 0.28 47.56 3.17
N ARG A 27 0.94 47.76 2.02
CA ARG A 27 0.62 47.09 0.75
C ARG A 27 0.72 45.57 0.90
N ILE A 28 1.82 45.07 1.45
CA ILE A 28 2.03 43.64 1.68
C ILE A 28 1.03 43.08 2.70
N ALA A 29 0.70 43.82 3.76
CA ALA A 29 -0.30 43.38 4.74
C ALA A 29 -1.71 43.30 4.14
N GLU A 30 -2.09 44.24 3.27
CA GLU A 30 -3.36 44.22 2.54
C GLU A 30 -3.40 43.09 1.50
N GLU A 31 -2.29 42.83 0.82
CA GLU A 31 -2.15 41.76 -0.19
C GLU A 31 -2.16 40.37 0.46
N GLN A 32 -1.36 40.16 1.51
CA GLN A 32 -1.13 38.84 2.12
C GLN A 32 -2.07 38.54 3.29
N ARG A 33 -2.78 39.56 3.82
CA ARG A 33 -3.78 39.44 4.90
C ARG A 33 -3.28 38.60 6.09
N PHE A 34 -2.12 38.96 6.64
CA PHE A 34 -1.51 38.19 7.72
C PHE A 34 -2.44 38.01 8.92
N PHE A 35 -2.60 36.78 9.38
CA PHE A 35 -3.45 36.43 10.51
C PHE A 35 -2.61 35.94 11.70
N HIS A 36 -2.69 36.64 12.83
CA HIS A 36 -1.97 36.29 14.06
C HIS A 36 -2.96 36.02 15.18
N TRP A 37 -3.13 34.74 15.54
CA TRP A 37 -4.11 34.29 16.52
C TRP A 37 -4.01 34.99 17.88
N CYS A 38 -2.80 35.21 18.40
CA CYS A 38 -2.60 35.90 19.69
C CYS A 38 -2.92 37.40 19.63
N VAL A 39 -2.92 38.01 18.43
CA VAL A 39 -3.26 39.43 18.24
C VAL A 39 -4.76 39.59 18.01
N GLU A 40 -5.37 38.67 17.28
CA GLU A 40 -6.81 38.68 17.01
C GLU A 40 -7.63 38.28 18.25
N PHE A 41 -7.11 37.33 19.05
CA PHE A 41 -7.76 36.82 20.27
C PHE A 41 -6.88 36.98 21.51
N PRO A 42 -6.51 38.22 21.88
CA PRO A 42 -5.57 38.45 22.97
C PRO A 42 -6.09 37.93 24.31
N GLU A 43 -7.39 38.03 24.60
CA GLU A 43 -8.00 37.52 25.82
C GLU A 43 -7.93 35.98 25.94
N VAL A 44 -7.94 35.28 24.81
CA VAL A 44 -7.83 33.81 24.76
C VAL A 44 -6.40 33.38 25.02
N PHE A 45 -5.42 34.02 24.37
CA PHE A 45 -4.02 33.61 24.43
C PHE A 45 -3.25 34.21 25.62
N ALA A 46 -3.54 35.44 26.03
CA ALA A 46 -2.81 36.10 27.12
C ALA A 46 -3.14 35.52 28.50
N ALA A 47 -4.40 35.15 28.73
CA ALA A 47 -4.83 34.58 30.01
C ALA A 47 -4.82 33.05 30.02
N ASN A 48 -5.27 32.43 28.93
CA ASN A 48 -5.61 31.00 28.92
C ASN A 48 -4.76 30.17 27.94
N LYS A 49 -3.80 30.77 27.23
CA LYS A 49 -2.89 30.11 26.28
C LYS A 49 -3.59 29.31 25.16
N GLY A 50 -4.87 29.57 24.87
CA GLY A 50 -5.62 28.85 23.83
C GLY A 50 -7.13 28.78 24.10
N PHE A 51 -7.87 28.25 23.12
CA PHE A 51 -9.32 28.03 23.13
C PHE A 51 -9.69 26.80 23.95
N ASP A 52 -10.85 26.79 24.61
CA ASP A 52 -11.36 25.58 25.28
C ASP A 52 -11.65 24.46 24.28
N VAL A 53 -12.39 24.80 23.21
CA VAL A 53 -12.73 23.89 22.12
C VAL A 53 -12.56 24.59 20.78
N MET A 54 -12.06 23.89 19.78
CA MET A 54 -12.04 24.36 18.39
C MET A 54 -12.83 23.41 17.49
N CYS A 55 -13.70 23.93 16.62
CA CYS A 55 -14.41 23.12 15.64
C CYS A 55 -14.54 23.83 14.29
N GLY A 56 -14.58 23.06 13.21
CA GLY A 56 -14.71 23.63 11.88
C GLY A 56 -14.47 22.68 10.72
N ASN A 57 -14.53 23.23 9.51
CA ASN A 57 -14.20 22.57 8.25
C ASN A 57 -13.08 23.39 7.57
N PRO A 58 -11.79 23.10 7.86
CA PRO A 58 -10.68 23.87 7.29
C PRO A 58 -10.55 23.63 5.78
N PRO A 59 -9.80 24.47 5.05
CA PRO A 59 -9.62 24.33 3.61
C PRO A 59 -8.88 23.03 3.23
N TRP A 60 -9.27 22.41 2.11
CA TRP A 60 -8.72 21.12 1.64
C TRP A 60 -7.67 21.30 0.51
N ASP A 61 -7.30 22.54 0.21
CA ASP A 61 -6.36 22.88 -0.86
C ASP A 61 -4.90 22.54 -0.52
N LYS A 62 -4.08 22.49 -1.56
CA LYS A 62 -2.63 22.26 -1.49
C LYS A 62 -1.85 23.55 -1.67
N ILE A 63 -0.72 23.64 -0.98
CA ILE A 63 0.31 24.67 -1.23
C ILE A 63 1.16 24.22 -2.42
N LYS A 64 0.53 24.15 -3.59
CA LYS A 64 1.16 23.78 -4.86
C LYS A 64 0.34 24.30 -6.01
N VAL A 65 1.00 24.86 -7.02
CA VAL A 65 0.33 25.21 -8.27
C VAL A 65 0.10 23.93 -9.07
N GLU A 66 -1.17 23.61 -9.32
CA GLU A 66 -1.55 22.53 -10.22
C GLU A 66 -1.77 23.12 -11.62
N ASP A 67 -0.83 22.90 -12.54
CA ASP A 67 -0.81 23.52 -13.87
C ASP A 67 -2.19 23.52 -14.54
N LYS A 68 -2.85 22.35 -14.60
CA LYS A 68 -4.16 22.23 -15.23
C LYS A 68 -5.21 23.13 -14.58
N LYS A 69 -5.35 23.11 -13.26
CA LYS A 69 -6.34 23.94 -12.55
C LYS A 69 -6.03 25.43 -12.70
N TRP A 70 -4.76 25.79 -12.62
CA TRP A 70 -4.32 27.18 -12.76
C TRP A 70 -4.58 27.71 -14.18
N PHE A 71 -4.23 26.95 -15.22
CA PHE A 71 -4.47 27.38 -16.59
C PHE A 71 -5.95 27.28 -17.01
N GLU A 72 -6.73 26.39 -16.41
CA GLU A 72 -8.18 26.33 -16.59
C GLU A 72 -8.86 27.60 -16.07
N SER A 73 -8.47 28.10 -14.88
CA SER A 73 -9.01 29.37 -14.36
C SER A 73 -8.62 30.60 -15.18
N HIS A 74 -7.61 30.48 -16.05
CA HIS A 74 -7.18 31.50 -17.01
C HIS A 74 -7.62 31.19 -18.45
N ASN A 75 -8.57 30.26 -18.65
CA ASN A 75 -9.18 29.89 -19.94
C ASN A 75 -8.18 29.38 -21.01
N ARG A 76 -7.08 28.73 -20.62
CA ARG A 76 -6.06 28.19 -21.54
C ARG A 76 -6.24 26.71 -21.84
N ALA A 77 -7.26 26.41 -22.65
CA ALA A 77 -7.61 25.04 -23.05
C ALA A 77 -6.48 24.31 -23.80
N ASP A 78 -5.63 25.04 -24.53
CA ASP A 78 -4.46 24.50 -25.23
C ASP A 78 -3.44 23.87 -24.27
N ILE A 79 -3.27 24.44 -23.08
CA ILE A 79 -2.39 23.91 -22.04
C ILE A 79 -3.10 22.82 -21.24
N VAL A 80 -4.38 22.99 -20.90
CA VAL A 80 -5.15 22.01 -20.12
C VAL A 80 -5.27 20.68 -20.87
N ASN A 81 -5.52 20.74 -22.18
CA ASN A 81 -5.74 19.58 -23.04
C ASN A 81 -4.45 18.99 -23.64
N ALA A 82 -3.26 19.50 -23.28
CA ALA A 82 -2.01 18.90 -23.71
C ALA A 82 -1.91 17.41 -23.29
N GLY A 83 -1.55 16.55 -24.23
CA GLY A 83 -1.64 15.09 -24.11
C GLY A 83 -0.68 14.48 -23.08
N THR A 84 0.50 15.08 -22.89
CA THR A 84 1.51 14.63 -21.92
C THR A 84 2.00 15.77 -21.04
N ALA A 85 2.68 15.44 -19.93
CA ALA A 85 3.31 16.44 -19.07
C ALA A 85 4.46 17.19 -19.77
N SER A 86 5.24 16.50 -20.62
CA SER A 86 6.31 17.13 -21.41
C SER A 86 5.76 18.15 -22.39
N GLN A 87 4.75 17.77 -23.18
CA GLN A 87 4.09 18.68 -24.11
C GLN A 87 3.50 19.90 -23.39
N ARG A 88 2.90 19.70 -22.22
CA ARG A 88 2.36 20.81 -21.41
C ARG A 88 3.46 21.78 -21.01
N LYS A 89 4.61 21.27 -20.58
CA LYS A 89 5.77 22.07 -20.20
C LYS A 89 6.30 22.88 -21.38
N GLU A 90 6.39 22.28 -22.57
CA GLU A 90 6.80 22.97 -23.80
C GLU A 90 5.84 24.13 -24.15
N VAL A 91 4.53 23.92 -24.07
CA VAL A 91 3.52 24.97 -24.33
C VAL A 91 3.60 26.08 -23.27
N ILE A 92 3.81 25.72 -21.99
CA ILE A 92 3.99 26.69 -20.90
C ILE A 92 5.26 27.52 -21.12
N GLU A 93 6.36 26.90 -21.55
CA GLU A 93 7.61 27.61 -21.86
C GLU A 93 7.44 28.57 -23.06
N ALA A 94 6.66 28.18 -24.07
CA ALA A 94 6.34 29.04 -25.21
C ALA A 94 5.50 30.28 -24.83
N LEU A 95 4.89 30.33 -23.63
CA LEU A 95 4.21 31.54 -23.13
C LEU A 95 5.17 32.71 -22.93
N GLN A 96 6.45 32.47 -22.68
CA GLN A 96 7.45 33.53 -22.53
C GLN A 96 7.44 34.51 -23.71
N THR A 97 7.17 34.00 -24.91
CA THR A 97 7.08 34.78 -26.15
C THR A 97 5.65 35.05 -26.58
N SER A 98 4.74 34.09 -26.43
CA SER A 98 3.37 34.19 -26.97
C SER A 98 2.41 34.97 -26.07
N ASP A 99 2.58 34.90 -24.74
CA ASP A 99 1.82 35.66 -23.76
C ASP A 99 2.69 35.95 -22.51
N PRO A 100 3.58 36.95 -22.59
CA PRO A 100 4.56 37.21 -21.54
C PRO A 100 3.93 37.68 -20.22
N THR A 101 2.71 38.23 -20.26
CA THR A 101 1.98 38.68 -19.06
C THR A 101 1.50 37.46 -18.29
N LEU A 102 0.81 36.52 -18.95
CA LEU A 102 0.35 35.29 -18.31
C LEU A 102 1.52 34.45 -17.79
N TYR A 103 2.64 34.40 -18.53
CA TYR A 103 3.82 33.70 -18.05
C TYR A 103 4.38 34.30 -16.75
N LYS A 104 4.41 35.64 -16.63
CA LYS A 104 4.84 36.31 -15.40
C LYS A 104 3.90 36.04 -14.23
N GLU A 105 2.60 36.02 -14.46
CA GLU A 105 1.60 35.66 -13.45
C GLU A 105 1.79 34.22 -12.97
N TYR A 106 2.00 33.28 -13.91
CA TYR A 106 2.26 31.88 -13.60
C TYR A 106 3.58 31.69 -12.82
N ALA A 107 4.65 32.34 -13.26
CA ALA A 107 5.95 32.30 -12.60
C ALA A 107 5.88 32.89 -11.18
N LYS A 108 5.12 33.98 -10.99
CA LYS A 108 4.85 34.56 -9.66
C LYS A 108 4.06 33.57 -8.79
N ALA A 109 3.01 32.94 -9.31
CA ALA A 109 2.23 31.95 -8.56
C ALA A 109 3.10 30.76 -8.12
N LEU A 110 3.99 30.26 -8.98
CA LEU A 110 4.95 29.22 -8.64
C LEU A 110 5.92 29.67 -7.54
N ALA A 111 6.48 30.88 -7.66
CA ALA A 111 7.39 31.44 -6.67
C ALA A 111 6.72 31.66 -5.31
N ASP A 112 5.47 32.17 -5.30
CA ASP A 112 4.69 32.41 -4.10
C ASP A 112 4.34 31.07 -3.39
N ALA A 113 3.94 30.04 -4.16
CA ALA A 113 3.67 28.70 -3.62
C ALA A 113 4.93 28.04 -3.02
N GLU A 114 6.07 28.14 -3.70
CA GLU A 114 7.35 27.62 -3.21
C GLU A 114 7.81 28.37 -1.96
N ALA A 115 7.66 29.69 -1.91
CA ALA A 115 7.99 30.50 -0.74
C ALA A 115 7.13 30.10 0.47
N LEU A 116 5.83 29.92 0.28
CA LEU A 116 4.91 29.49 1.33
C LEU A 116 5.23 28.06 1.80
N SER A 117 5.53 27.15 0.88
CA SER A 117 5.96 25.77 1.19
C SER A 117 7.23 25.75 2.03
N ARG A 118 8.25 26.53 1.64
CA ARG A 118 9.49 26.67 2.41
C ARG A 118 9.25 27.28 3.78
N PHE A 119 8.40 28.31 3.88
CA PHE A 119 8.04 28.89 5.17
C PHE A 119 7.36 27.86 6.07
N ALA A 120 6.35 27.13 5.59
CA ALA A 120 5.65 26.11 6.35
C ALA A 120 6.61 25.03 6.90
N ARG A 121 7.59 24.60 6.08
CA ARG A 121 8.59 23.58 6.46
C ARG A 121 9.66 24.07 7.42
N LEU A 122 10.10 25.32 7.29
CA LEU A 122 11.28 25.84 7.98
C LEU A 122 10.96 26.75 9.16
N ALA A 123 9.72 27.21 9.30
CA ALA A 123 9.31 28.09 10.40
C ALA A 123 9.22 27.39 11.76
N GLY A 124 9.29 26.06 11.82
CA GLY A 124 9.18 25.27 13.05
C GLY A 124 7.78 25.29 13.66
N ARG A 125 6.74 25.56 12.85
CA ARG A 125 5.34 25.70 13.30
C ARG A 125 4.48 24.46 13.00
N PHE A 126 4.85 23.69 11.98
CA PHE A 126 4.07 22.58 11.44
C PHE A 126 4.95 21.34 11.27
N ASP A 127 5.68 20.99 12.34
CA ASP A 127 6.71 19.96 12.32
C ASP A 127 6.16 18.57 12.01
N LEU A 128 4.86 18.35 12.28
CA LEU A 128 4.21 17.06 12.10
C LEU A 128 3.51 16.91 10.75
N THR A 129 3.16 18.03 10.09
CA THR A 129 2.28 18.03 8.91
C THR A 129 2.86 18.70 7.67
N ALA A 130 3.92 19.52 7.78
CA ALA A 130 4.58 20.12 6.63
C ALA A 130 5.57 19.16 5.94
N THR A 131 5.10 17.97 5.52
CA THR A 131 5.92 16.97 4.82
C THR A 131 5.39 16.67 3.43
N GLY A 132 6.27 16.32 2.48
CA GLY A 132 5.86 16.03 1.10
C GLY A 132 5.16 17.21 0.41
N ASP A 133 4.20 16.92 -0.47
CA ASP A 133 3.26 17.94 -0.98
C ASP A 133 2.37 18.40 0.18
N ILE A 134 2.38 19.71 0.50
CA ILE A 134 1.74 20.24 1.71
C ILE A 134 0.25 20.54 1.45
N ASP A 135 -0.62 19.85 2.16
CA ASP A 135 -2.05 20.17 2.24
C ASP A 135 -2.31 21.20 3.37
N LEU A 136 -3.33 22.05 3.24
CA LEU A 136 -3.69 23.02 4.28
C LEU A 136 -4.45 22.40 5.47
N TYR A 137 -5.29 21.39 5.23
CA TYR A 137 -6.11 20.79 6.27
C TYR A 137 -5.31 20.13 7.41
N PRO A 138 -4.17 19.42 7.17
CA PRO A 138 -3.34 18.88 8.24
C PRO A 138 -2.71 19.99 9.09
N MET A 139 -2.23 21.08 8.45
CA MET A 139 -1.65 22.21 9.17
C MET A 139 -2.67 22.86 10.12
N PHE A 140 -3.92 22.99 9.68
CA PHE A 140 -5.02 23.46 10.54
C PHE A 140 -5.31 22.49 11.70
N ALA A 141 -5.22 21.17 11.47
CA ALA A 141 -5.37 20.18 12.53
C ALA A 141 -4.24 20.26 13.57
N GLU A 142 -2.98 20.44 13.13
CA GLU A 142 -1.84 20.67 14.01
C GLU A 142 -1.95 21.99 14.80
N LEU A 143 -2.54 23.02 14.18
CA LEU A 143 -2.88 24.26 14.87
C LEU A 143 -3.94 24.04 15.95
N CYS A 144 -5.01 23.28 15.65
CA CYS A 144 -6.03 22.94 16.65
C CYS A 144 -5.44 22.12 17.80
N LEU A 145 -4.52 21.20 17.51
CA LEU A 145 -3.78 20.47 18.54
C LEU A 145 -2.97 21.40 19.45
N SER A 146 -2.39 22.47 18.89
CA SER A 146 -1.58 23.43 19.65
C SER A 146 -2.41 24.46 20.44
N PHE A 147 -3.58 24.83 19.93
CA PHE A 147 -4.36 25.97 20.44
C PHE A 147 -5.62 25.57 21.19
N SER A 148 -5.98 24.30 21.24
CA SER A 148 -7.12 23.82 22.04
C SER A 148 -6.67 23.28 23.41
N LYS A 149 -7.50 23.50 24.43
CA LYS A 149 -7.25 23.02 25.79
C LYS A 149 -7.95 21.70 26.06
N GLU A 150 -9.24 21.61 25.75
CA GLU A 150 -10.09 20.46 26.11
C GLU A 150 -10.25 19.48 24.96
N ALA A 151 -10.65 19.99 23.80
CA ALA A 151 -10.96 19.16 22.64
C ALA A 151 -10.96 19.96 21.34
N TRP A 152 -10.92 19.25 20.22
CA TRP A 152 -11.25 19.82 18.92
C TRP A 152 -11.94 18.82 18.00
N GLY A 153 -12.74 19.33 17.07
CA GLY A 153 -13.53 18.53 16.15
C GLY A 153 -13.51 19.11 14.74
N LEU A 154 -12.95 18.40 13.76
CA LEU A 154 -12.82 18.91 12.39
C LEU A 154 -13.45 17.98 11.36
N VAL A 155 -13.97 18.57 10.28
CA VAL A 155 -14.31 17.87 9.04
C VAL A 155 -13.10 17.96 8.11
N LEU A 156 -12.45 16.82 7.83
CA LEU A 156 -11.19 16.78 7.08
C LEU A 156 -11.25 15.72 5.98
N PRO A 157 -10.46 15.82 4.91
CA PRO A 157 -10.19 14.67 4.05
C PRO A 157 -9.68 13.49 4.88
N THR A 158 -10.19 12.27 4.62
CA THR A 158 -9.84 11.06 5.40
C THR A 158 -8.34 10.73 5.37
N GLY A 159 -7.62 11.27 4.39
CA GLY A 159 -6.15 11.18 4.28
C GLY A 159 -5.38 11.63 5.53
N ILE A 160 -5.98 12.45 6.42
CA ILE A 160 -5.37 12.84 7.72
C ILE A 160 -4.98 11.63 8.58
N ALA A 161 -5.72 10.52 8.47
CA ALA A 161 -5.55 9.33 9.30
C ALA A 161 -4.94 8.13 8.55
N MET A 162 -4.75 8.24 7.23
CA MET A 162 -4.41 7.11 6.36
C MET A 162 -3.13 7.29 5.56
N ASN A 163 -2.79 8.53 5.22
CA ASN A 163 -1.66 8.82 4.33
C ASN A 163 -0.34 8.81 5.10
N ASP A 164 0.72 8.32 4.46
CA ASP A 164 2.07 8.29 5.05
C ASP A 164 2.59 9.70 5.40
N SER A 165 2.24 10.73 4.61
CA SER A 165 2.63 12.13 4.86
C SER A 165 2.09 12.70 6.18
N ASN A 166 0.97 12.15 6.69
CA ASN A 166 0.35 12.57 7.94
C ASN A 166 0.68 11.63 9.12
N LYS A 167 1.54 10.61 8.91
CA LYS A 167 1.78 9.57 9.92
C LYS A 167 2.35 10.11 11.21
N ALA A 168 3.23 11.12 11.16
CA ALA A 168 3.84 11.71 12.35
C ALA A 168 2.79 12.43 13.20
N PHE A 169 1.94 13.24 12.56
CA PHE A 169 0.82 13.91 13.21
C PHE A 169 -0.16 12.90 13.82
N PHE A 170 -0.63 11.93 13.04
CA PHE A 170 -1.61 10.96 13.53
C PHE A 170 -1.02 10.06 14.62
N SER A 171 0.25 9.66 14.51
CA SER A 171 0.98 8.93 15.55
C SER A 171 0.98 9.69 16.88
N LYS A 172 1.21 11.01 16.87
CA LYS A 172 1.14 11.82 18.09
C LYS A 172 -0.24 11.75 18.75
N LEU A 173 -1.32 11.78 17.96
CA LEU A 173 -2.68 11.66 18.50
C LEU A 173 -2.95 10.29 19.16
N ILE A 174 -2.34 9.23 18.62
CA ILE A 174 -2.45 7.87 19.16
C ILE A 174 -1.57 7.71 20.41
N ASP A 175 -0.30 8.12 20.33
CA ASP A 175 0.69 7.96 21.40
C ASP A 175 0.32 8.73 22.66
N GLU A 176 -0.25 9.93 22.49
CA GLU A 176 -0.73 10.77 23.60
C GLU A 176 -2.18 10.43 23.99
N ASN A 177 -2.76 9.35 23.45
CA ASN A 177 -4.11 8.88 23.73
C ASN A 177 -5.21 9.95 23.55
N ARG A 178 -5.05 10.84 22.57
CA ARG A 178 -5.94 11.98 22.35
C ARG A 178 -7.16 11.66 21.49
N LEU A 179 -7.08 10.64 20.63
CA LEU A 179 -8.13 10.32 19.66
C LEU A 179 -9.43 9.86 20.35
N ILE A 180 -10.54 10.59 20.19
CA ILE A 180 -11.86 10.22 20.74
C ILE A 180 -12.67 9.45 19.69
N SER A 181 -12.78 9.98 18.48
CA SER A 181 -13.53 9.32 17.40
C SER A 181 -13.06 9.72 16.01
N LEU A 182 -13.25 8.81 15.05
CA LEU A 182 -13.04 9.05 13.64
C LEU A 182 -14.14 8.38 12.81
N TYR A 183 -14.94 9.16 12.10
CA TYR A 183 -16.00 8.65 11.24
C TYR A 183 -15.77 9.08 9.79
N ASP A 184 -15.43 8.14 8.92
CA ASP A 184 -15.23 8.36 7.49
C ASP A 184 -16.54 8.21 6.70
N PHE A 185 -16.73 9.14 5.77
CA PHE A 185 -17.85 9.23 4.86
C PHE A 185 -17.35 9.24 3.42
N GLU A 186 -17.92 8.35 2.60
CA GLU A 186 -17.83 8.41 1.15
C GLU A 186 -18.94 9.34 0.63
N ASN A 187 -18.59 10.35 -0.17
CA ASN A 187 -19.51 11.38 -0.63
C ASN A 187 -20.50 10.91 -1.73
N ARG A 188 -20.88 9.63 -1.74
CA ARG A 188 -21.83 9.05 -2.71
C ARG A 188 -23.18 9.74 -2.72
N GLU A 189 -23.67 10.10 -1.53
CA GLU A 189 -24.96 10.78 -1.33
C GLU A 189 -24.85 12.30 -1.47
N LYS A 190 -23.70 12.82 -1.94
CA LYS A 190 -23.45 14.25 -2.16
C LYS A 190 -23.73 15.12 -0.92
N LEU A 191 -23.26 14.68 0.25
CA LEU A 191 -23.27 15.47 1.48
C LEU A 191 -22.50 16.79 1.32
N PHE A 192 -21.49 16.80 0.45
CA PHE A 192 -20.81 17.98 -0.07
C PHE A 192 -20.91 18.04 -1.60
N ASP A 193 -20.88 19.26 -2.16
CA ASP A 193 -20.85 19.49 -3.61
C ASP A 193 -19.44 19.31 -4.19
N ILE A 194 -18.94 18.08 -4.07
CA ILE A 194 -17.65 17.63 -4.57
C ILE A 194 -17.81 16.26 -5.23
N ASP A 195 -16.74 15.73 -5.81
CA ASP A 195 -16.75 14.41 -6.42
C ASP A 195 -17.30 13.32 -5.45
N SER A 196 -18.14 12.42 -5.97
CA SER A 196 -18.80 11.40 -5.14
C SER A 196 -17.86 10.31 -4.64
N THR A 197 -16.67 10.20 -5.22
CA THR A 197 -15.62 9.27 -4.80
C THR A 197 -14.71 9.85 -3.72
N ASN A 198 -14.86 11.13 -3.39
CA ASN A 198 -14.10 11.74 -2.31
C ASN A 198 -14.56 11.21 -0.94
N HIS A 199 -13.58 11.03 -0.07
CA HIS A 199 -13.76 10.62 1.32
C HIS A 199 -13.39 11.75 2.28
N PHE A 200 -14.24 12.00 3.26
CA PHE A 200 -13.97 12.93 4.37
C PHE A 200 -14.30 12.26 5.70
N CYS A 201 -13.67 12.71 6.78
CA CYS A 201 -13.91 12.21 8.11
C CYS A 201 -14.31 13.30 9.09
N LEU A 202 -15.14 12.91 10.06
CA LEU A 202 -15.37 13.66 11.29
C LEU A 202 -14.34 13.18 12.31
N LEU A 203 -13.36 14.04 12.63
CA LEU A 203 -12.27 13.73 13.56
C LEU A 203 -12.50 14.50 14.86
N THR A 204 -12.58 13.77 15.98
CA THR A 204 -12.74 14.34 17.32
C THR A 204 -11.55 13.95 18.19
N ILE A 205 -10.87 14.93 18.75
CA ILE A 205 -9.67 14.79 19.56
C ILE A 205 -9.88 15.47 20.91
N GLY A 206 -9.40 14.85 21.98
CA GLY A 206 -9.42 15.38 23.32
C GLY A 206 -8.02 15.68 23.87
N LYS A 207 -7.98 15.97 25.17
CA LYS A 207 -6.73 16.04 25.94
C LYS A 207 -5.94 14.74 25.90
N GLU A 208 -4.63 14.92 26.01
CA GLU A 208 -3.70 13.86 26.32
C GLU A 208 -4.02 13.21 27.65
N GLN A 209 -3.75 11.91 27.72
CA GLN A 209 -3.91 11.11 28.92
C GLN A 209 -2.92 9.95 28.92
N ASP A 210 -2.55 9.50 30.11
CA ASP A 210 -1.55 8.43 30.28
C ASP A 210 -2.09 7.03 29.96
N THR A 211 -3.41 6.87 29.95
CA THR A 211 -4.06 5.57 29.73
C THR A 211 -4.65 5.46 28.32
N PRO A 212 -4.67 4.26 27.73
CA PRO A 212 -5.32 4.05 26.44
C PRO A 212 -6.77 4.57 26.42
N ARG A 213 -7.11 5.31 25.37
CA ARG A 213 -8.44 5.87 25.18
C ARG A 213 -9.28 4.94 24.32
N THR A 214 -10.55 4.77 24.71
CA THR A 214 -11.53 4.10 23.86
C THR A 214 -11.90 5.00 22.69
N VAL A 215 -11.54 4.58 21.48
CA VAL A 215 -11.82 5.25 20.20
C VAL A 215 -13.05 4.65 19.55
N LYS A 216 -14.00 5.49 19.14
CA LYS A 216 -15.12 5.06 18.27
C LYS A 216 -14.78 5.34 16.81
N GLY A 217 -14.94 4.33 15.95
CA GLY A 217 -14.65 4.45 14.54
C GLY A 217 -15.76 3.92 13.64
N GLY A 218 -15.84 4.43 12.41
CA GLY A 218 -16.71 3.89 11.37
C GLY A 218 -16.23 4.36 9.99
N PHE A 219 -16.21 3.46 9.01
CA PHE A 219 -15.75 3.76 7.65
C PHE A 219 -16.78 3.43 6.59
N PHE A 220 -16.64 4.06 5.42
CA PHE A 220 -17.55 3.91 4.28
C PHE A 220 -19.01 4.25 4.66
N LEU A 221 -19.19 5.22 5.54
CA LEU A 221 -20.51 5.77 5.82
C LEU A 221 -20.92 6.63 4.63
N THR A 222 -22.21 6.70 4.32
CA THR A 222 -22.69 7.57 3.24
C THR A 222 -23.77 8.52 3.72
N ARG A 223 -24.32 8.28 4.92
CA ARG A 223 -25.38 9.07 5.55
C ARG A 223 -25.11 9.20 7.04
N LEU A 224 -25.56 10.30 7.64
CA LEU A 224 -25.36 10.58 9.06
C LEU A 224 -26.04 9.55 9.97
N ASP A 225 -27.19 9.01 9.58
CA ASP A 225 -27.92 8.03 10.39
C ASP A 225 -27.21 6.66 10.47
N HIS A 226 -26.23 6.39 9.59
CA HIS A 226 -25.37 5.21 9.74
C HIS A 226 -24.55 5.23 11.04
N LEU A 227 -24.35 6.40 11.66
CA LEU A 227 -23.72 6.53 12.98
C LEU A 227 -24.55 5.88 14.11
N LEU A 228 -25.85 5.70 13.88
CA LEU A 228 -26.77 5.07 14.82
C LEU A 228 -26.78 3.54 14.72
N ASP A 229 -26.14 2.96 13.68
CA ASP A 229 -26.08 1.51 13.48
C ASP A 229 -24.83 0.91 14.18
N PRO A 230 -25.01 0.20 15.31
CA PRO A 230 -23.88 -0.35 16.08
C PRO A 230 -23.09 -1.43 15.32
N ARG A 231 -23.61 -1.94 14.21
CA ARG A 231 -22.90 -2.90 13.37
C ARG A 231 -21.79 -2.21 12.55
N ARG A 232 -21.96 -0.93 12.22
CA ARG A 232 -21.01 -0.10 11.45
C ARG A 232 -19.98 0.57 12.35
N ILE A 233 -20.34 0.83 13.59
CA ILE A 233 -19.48 1.53 14.55
C ILE A 233 -18.68 0.51 15.35
N TYR A 234 -17.36 0.57 15.20
CA TYR A 234 -16.43 -0.26 15.96
C TYR A 234 -15.79 0.53 17.09
N THR A 235 -15.15 -0.19 17.99
CA THR A 235 -14.44 0.39 19.13
C THR A 235 -13.08 -0.28 19.27
N LEU A 236 -12.05 0.53 19.40
CA LEU A 236 -10.66 0.11 19.64
C LEU A 236 -10.08 0.95 20.77
N GLN A 237 -9.05 0.45 21.44
CA GLN A 237 -8.20 1.31 22.27
C GLN A 237 -7.15 1.98 21.39
N THR A 238 -6.67 3.16 21.77
CA THR A 238 -5.50 3.80 21.11
C THR A 238 -4.29 2.85 21.05
N SER A 239 -4.09 1.99 22.06
CA SER A 239 -3.07 0.94 22.04
C SER A 239 -3.27 -0.13 20.96
N ASP A 240 -4.51 -0.36 20.49
CA ASP A 240 -4.76 -1.31 19.40
C ASP A 240 -4.30 -0.75 18.05
N PHE A 241 -4.26 0.58 17.86
CA PHE A 241 -3.75 1.20 16.62
C PHE A 241 -2.26 0.90 16.43
N ALA A 242 -1.48 1.00 17.51
CA ALA A 242 -0.07 0.64 17.50
C ALA A 242 0.16 -0.86 17.23
N ARG A 243 -0.77 -1.74 17.61
CA ARG A 243 -0.70 -3.18 17.27
C ARG A 243 -1.05 -3.44 15.80
N LEU A 244 -2.11 -2.80 15.30
CA LEU A 244 -2.61 -3.02 13.95
C LEU A 244 -1.74 -2.34 12.89
N ASN A 245 -1.14 -1.19 13.20
CA ASN A 245 -0.31 -0.40 12.30
C ASN A 245 0.97 0.08 13.01
N PRO A 246 1.88 -0.82 13.42
CA PRO A 246 3.06 -0.46 14.25
C PRO A 246 4.00 0.55 13.60
N ASN A 247 4.19 0.50 12.27
CA ASN A 247 5.16 1.37 11.58
C ASN A 247 4.61 2.77 11.29
N THR A 248 3.28 2.92 11.27
CA THR A 248 2.62 4.14 10.77
C THR A 248 1.62 4.74 11.75
N LYS A 249 1.11 3.93 12.68
CA LYS A 249 0.03 4.19 13.65
C LYS A 249 -1.24 4.79 13.03
N THR A 250 -1.38 4.67 11.70
CA THR A 250 -2.54 5.13 10.94
C THR A 250 -3.79 4.37 11.39
N CYS A 251 -4.96 4.92 11.07
CA CYS A 251 -6.21 4.32 11.47
C CYS A 251 -6.51 3.06 10.63
N PRO A 252 -6.90 1.93 11.23
CA PRO A 252 -7.37 0.78 10.47
C PRO A 252 -8.79 1.02 9.92
N VAL A 253 -9.05 0.60 8.69
CA VAL A 253 -10.29 0.88 7.95
C VAL A 253 -11.26 -0.29 8.04
N PHE A 254 -12.15 -0.28 9.03
CA PHE A 254 -13.13 -1.36 9.24
C PHE A 254 -14.55 -0.96 8.80
N ARG A 255 -15.19 -1.82 7.99
CA ARG A 255 -16.60 -1.67 7.58
C ARG A 255 -17.58 -2.05 8.69
N THR A 256 -17.21 -3.01 9.53
CA THR A 256 -18.05 -3.48 10.64
C THR A 256 -17.27 -3.67 11.93
N SER A 257 -17.97 -3.66 13.05
CA SER A 257 -17.38 -3.99 14.36
C SER A 257 -16.89 -5.43 14.46
N ARG A 258 -17.45 -6.35 13.65
CA ARG A 258 -17.00 -7.73 13.57
C ARG A 258 -15.68 -7.85 12.84
N ASP A 259 -15.49 -7.12 11.74
CA ASP A 259 -14.20 -7.06 11.03
C ASP A 259 -13.09 -6.56 11.95
N ALA A 260 -13.35 -5.48 12.70
CA ALA A 260 -12.38 -4.93 13.65
C ALA A 260 -11.93 -5.97 14.70
N LYS A 261 -12.89 -6.72 15.28
CA LYS A 261 -12.61 -7.77 16.28
C LYS A 261 -11.82 -8.92 15.68
N LEU A 262 -12.19 -9.36 14.48
CA LEU A 262 -11.57 -10.49 13.82
C LEU A 262 -10.15 -10.18 13.35
N THR A 263 -9.94 -9.01 12.73
CA THR A 263 -8.59 -8.55 12.40
C THR A 263 -7.74 -8.40 13.68
N ALA A 264 -8.27 -7.81 14.75
CA ALA A 264 -7.54 -7.71 16.02
C ALA A 264 -7.18 -9.09 16.61
N LYS A 265 -8.06 -10.08 16.48
CA LYS A 265 -7.80 -11.47 16.89
C LYS A 265 -6.63 -12.06 16.09
N ILE A 266 -6.62 -11.91 14.78
CA ILE A 266 -5.54 -12.38 13.90
C ILE A 266 -4.20 -11.75 14.29
N TYR A 267 -4.16 -10.42 14.51
CA TYR A 267 -2.95 -9.72 14.97
C TYR A 267 -2.46 -10.16 16.35
N ARG A 268 -3.34 -10.62 17.24
CA ARG A 268 -2.93 -11.13 18.56
C ARG A 268 -2.29 -12.52 18.49
N ASN A 269 -2.62 -13.29 17.45
CA ASN A 269 -2.12 -14.65 17.24
C ASN A 269 -0.95 -14.71 16.24
N SER A 270 -0.40 -13.57 15.83
CA SER A 270 0.64 -13.47 14.81
C SER A 270 1.67 -12.40 15.18
N THR A 271 2.70 -12.28 14.36
CA THR A 271 3.71 -11.23 14.46
C THR A 271 3.64 -10.29 13.25
N ILE A 272 4.47 -9.26 13.25
CA ILE A 272 4.53 -8.29 12.17
C ILE A 272 5.67 -8.68 11.23
N LEU A 273 5.41 -8.66 9.91
CA LEU A 273 6.39 -9.09 8.91
C LEU A 273 7.73 -8.34 9.02
N TYR A 274 7.68 -7.02 9.19
CA TYR A 274 8.84 -6.18 9.45
C TYR A 274 8.44 -4.93 10.24
N ASN A 275 8.90 -4.85 11.48
CA ASN A 275 8.70 -3.69 12.35
C ASN A 275 9.88 -2.72 12.23
N GLU A 276 9.67 -1.58 11.60
CA GLU A 276 10.70 -0.56 11.38
C GLU A 276 11.06 0.21 12.66
N THR A 277 10.19 0.17 13.67
CA THR A 277 10.42 0.86 14.95
C THR A 277 11.32 0.05 15.87
N THR A 278 11.08 -1.25 15.99
CA THR A 278 11.88 -2.15 16.84
C THR A 278 13.06 -2.78 16.09
N GLY A 279 12.98 -2.85 14.75
CA GLY A 279 13.91 -3.60 13.91
C GLY A 279 13.56 -5.08 13.79
N ASP A 280 12.47 -5.55 14.41
CA ASP A 280 12.07 -6.96 14.36
C ASP A 280 11.73 -7.37 12.92
N ASN A 281 12.41 -8.41 12.44
CA ASN A 281 12.27 -8.95 11.09
C ASN A 281 12.28 -10.48 11.16
N PRO A 282 11.18 -11.12 11.61
CA PRO A 282 11.17 -12.56 11.94
C PRO A 282 11.43 -13.48 10.74
N TRP A 283 11.22 -12.98 9.52
CA TRP A 283 11.47 -13.71 8.26
C TRP A 283 12.71 -13.19 7.53
N ASN A 284 13.53 -12.35 8.18
CA ASN A 284 14.70 -11.71 7.58
C ASN A 284 14.44 -11.14 6.17
N VAL A 285 13.26 -10.53 5.95
CA VAL A 285 12.85 -10.11 4.60
C VAL A 285 13.48 -8.79 4.19
N LYS A 286 13.76 -8.66 2.89
CA LYS A 286 14.07 -7.39 2.22
C LYS A 286 13.10 -7.15 1.07
N PHE A 287 12.86 -5.88 0.76
CA PHE A 287 11.90 -5.48 -0.27
C PHE A 287 12.61 -4.74 -1.42
N SER A 288 12.22 -5.00 -2.66
CA SER A 288 12.78 -4.30 -3.82
C SER A 288 11.77 -4.07 -4.93
N ARG A 289 11.96 -2.96 -5.64
CA ARG A 289 11.37 -2.69 -6.96
C ARG A 289 12.52 -2.75 -7.96
N MET A 290 12.58 -3.80 -8.77
CA MET A 290 13.78 -4.15 -9.53
C MET A 290 14.01 -3.21 -10.73
N LEU A 291 13.09 -3.13 -11.69
CA LEU A 291 13.22 -2.29 -12.89
C LEU A 291 12.08 -1.27 -12.99
N ASP A 292 12.39 0.01 -13.09
CA ASP A 292 11.36 1.05 -13.25
C ASP A 292 10.92 1.20 -14.70
N MET A 293 9.62 1.13 -14.95
CA MET A 293 9.08 1.14 -16.31
C MET A 293 9.39 2.43 -17.11
N SER A 294 9.70 3.54 -16.43
CA SER A 294 10.06 4.81 -17.06
C SER A 294 11.56 5.03 -17.06
N ASN A 295 12.21 4.90 -15.90
CA ASN A 295 13.63 5.24 -15.78
C ASN A 295 14.54 4.19 -16.44
N ASP A 296 14.12 2.93 -16.48
CA ASP A 296 14.91 1.82 -17.05
C ASP A 296 14.43 1.39 -18.44
N SER A 297 13.54 2.17 -19.09
CA SER A 297 12.91 1.78 -20.36
C SER A 297 13.90 1.51 -21.49
N TYR A 298 15.10 2.11 -21.43
CA TYR A 298 16.18 1.93 -22.39
C TYR A 298 16.74 0.49 -22.42
N LEU A 299 16.53 -0.28 -21.34
CA LEU A 299 16.94 -1.69 -21.24
C LEU A 299 15.93 -2.65 -21.90
N PHE A 300 14.71 -2.20 -22.16
CA PHE A 300 13.63 -3.10 -22.55
C PHE A 300 13.67 -3.38 -24.06
N ARG A 301 13.49 -4.64 -24.44
CA ARG A 301 13.40 -5.06 -25.84
C ARG A 301 12.13 -5.87 -26.05
N THR A 302 11.43 -5.60 -27.16
CA THR A 302 10.27 -6.41 -27.56
C THR A 302 10.72 -7.65 -28.32
N TYR A 303 9.83 -8.63 -28.46
CA TYR A 303 10.02 -9.81 -29.29
C TYR A 303 10.51 -9.45 -30.70
N ALA A 304 9.78 -8.55 -31.38
CA ALA A 304 10.11 -8.11 -32.73
C ALA A 304 11.49 -7.45 -32.84
N GLN A 305 11.90 -6.67 -31.83
CA GLN A 305 13.21 -6.03 -31.82
C GLN A 305 14.36 -7.04 -31.70
N LEU A 306 14.22 -8.05 -30.84
CA LEU A 306 15.24 -9.08 -30.66
C LEU A 306 15.33 -10.00 -31.88
N THR A 307 14.19 -10.42 -32.43
CA THR A 307 14.15 -11.21 -33.66
C THR A 307 14.76 -10.45 -34.84
N ALA A 308 14.50 -9.15 -34.98
CA ALA A 308 15.11 -8.31 -36.02
C ALA A 308 16.64 -8.16 -35.87
N GLN A 309 17.17 -8.30 -34.65
CA GLN A 309 18.61 -8.33 -34.36
C GLN A 309 19.25 -9.71 -34.58
N GLY A 310 18.48 -10.70 -35.06
CA GLY A 310 18.96 -12.07 -35.26
C GLY A 310 19.13 -12.87 -33.97
N ALA A 311 18.51 -12.44 -32.87
CA ALA A 311 18.53 -13.20 -31.62
C ALA A 311 17.70 -14.49 -31.76
N THR A 312 18.16 -15.56 -31.12
CA THR A 312 17.48 -16.86 -31.09
C THR A 312 16.74 -17.02 -29.77
N LEU A 313 15.48 -17.45 -29.82
CA LEU A 313 14.67 -17.76 -28.64
C LEU A 313 14.85 -19.24 -28.24
N ASN A 314 15.13 -19.49 -26.97
CA ASN A 314 15.12 -20.82 -26.36
C ASN A 314 14.26 -20.77 -25.08
N GLY A 315 13.15 -21.53 -25.07
CA GLY A 315 12.09 -21.36 -24.06
C GLY A 315 11.55 -19.93 -24.10
N ASN A 316 11.74 -19.18 -23.01
CA ASN A 316 11.38 -17.76 -22.89
C ASN A 316 12.59 -16.81 -22.89
N THR A 317 13.80 -17.30 -23.19
CA THR A 317 15.04 -16.52 -23.13
C THR A 317 15.62 -16.31 -24.52
N PHE A 318 15.97 -15.07 -24.84
CA PHE A 318 16.65 -14.73 -26.09
C PHE A 318 18.17 -14.70 -25.91
N THR A 319 18.91 -15.15 -26.93
CA THR A 319 20.36 -14.97 -27.02
C THR A 319 20.69 -14.27 -28.33
N THR A 320 21.37 -13.12 -28.26
CA THR A 320 21.80 -12.36 -29.45
C THR A 320 22.96 -13.06 -30.16
N VAL A 321 23.25 -12.63 -31.40
CA VAL A 321 24.38 -13.13 -32.18
C VAL A 321 25.73 -12.92 -31.49
N ASP A 322 25.84 -11.88 -30.65
CA ASP A 322 27.03 -11.55 -29.87
C ASP A 322 27.10 -12.30 -28.52
N GLY A 323 26.14 -13.20 -28.26
CA GLY A 323 26.07 -14.03 -27.05
C GLY A 323 25.45 -13.33 -25.83
N GLU A 324 24.83 -12.17 -25.99
CA GLU A 324 24.12 -11.50 -24.90
C GLU A 324 22.76 -12.18 -24.62
N THR A 325 22.52 -12.54 -23.36
CA THR A 325 21.28 -13.18 -22.93
C THR A 325 20.26 -12.17 -22.43
N TYR A 326 19.04 -12.28 -22.93
CA TYR A 326 17.88 -11.48 -22.59
C TYR A 326 16.80 -12.36 -21.93
N VAL A 327 16.42 -12.01 -20.71
CA VAL A 327 15.44 -12.75 -19.91
C VAL A 327 14.11 -12.00 -19.81
N PRO A 328 13.00 -12.71 -19.52
CA PRO A 328 11.70 -12.10 -19.35
C PRO A 328 11.65 -10.98 -18.31
N LEU A 329 10.92 -9.90 -18.64
CA LEU A 329 10.48 -8.90 -17.68
C LEU A 329 9.05 -9.19 -17.22
N TYR A 330 8.90 -9.69 -16.00
CA TYR A 330 7.63 -9.99 -15.37
C TYR A 330 6.86 -8.72 -14.96
N GLU A 331 5.59 -8.70 -15.32
CA GLU A 331 4.61 -7.71 -14.90
C GLU A 331 3.56 -8.35 -13.98
N GLY A 332 2.95 -7.56 -13.09
CA GLY A 332 2.04 -8.12 -12.08
C GLY A 332 0.93 -8.96 -12.69
N LYS A 333 0.39 -8.57 -13.85
CA LYS A 333 -0.65 -9.33 -14.57
C LYS A 333 -0.25 -10.75 -15.02
N MET A 334 1.05 -11.06 -15.03
CA MET A 334 1.60 -12.35 -15.47
C MET A 334 1.60 -13.41 -14.37
N ILE A 335 1.35 -13.04 -13.11
CA ILE A 335 1.41 -13.94 -11.95
C ILE A 335 0.06 -14.07 -11.25
N TRP A 336 -0.28 -15.22 -10.68
CA TRP A 336 -1.41 -15.39 -9.76
C TRP A 336 -0.98 -16.27 -8.58
N HIS A 337 -1.87 -16.49 -7.60
CA HIS A 337 -1.54 -17.37 -6.49
C HIS A 337 -1.08 -18.74 -6.99
N TYR A 338 0.12 -19.11 -6.56
CA TYR A 338 0.82 -20.34 -6.95
C TYR A 338 0.94 -20.56 -8.47
N ASN A 339 0.86 -19.50 -9.28
CA ASN A 339 0.93 -19.58 -10.73
C ASN A 339 1.82 -18.46 -11.27
N HIS A 340 3.08 -18.78 -11.52
CA HIS A 340 4.03 -17.86 -12.15
C HIS A 340 3.81 -17.73 -13.67
N HIS A 341 2.97 -18.58 -14.28
CA HIS A 341 2.62 -18.62 -15.70
C HIS A 341 1.14 -18.27 -15.91
N TYR A 342 0.67 -17.18 -15.28
CA TYR A 342 -0.76 -16.84 -15.29
C TYR A 342 -1.20 -16.03 -16.49
N GLY A 343 -0.32 -15.22 -17.09
CA GLY A 343 -0.71 -14.34 -18.19
C GLY A 343 0.40 -14.21 -19.21
N THR A 344 0.06 -14.49 -20.46
CA THR A 344 1.00 -14.53 -21.59
C THR A 344 0.68 -13.40 -22.56
N TRP A 345 1.73 -12.69 -23.01
CA TRP A 345 1.60 -11.61 -23.97
C TRP A 345 1.68 -12.11 -25.41
N PRO A 346 0.95 -11.49 -26.35
CA PRO A 346 1.17 -11.77 -27.77
C PRO A 346 2.56 -11.30 -28.19
N THR A 347 3.18 -12.06 -29.10
CA THR A 347 4.50 -11.76 -29.68
C THR A 347 4.43 -10.80 -30.87
N GLU A 348 3.22 -10.53 -31.36
CA GLU A 348 2.93 -9.67 -32.51
C GLU A 348 1.85 -8.63 -32.19
N GLY A 349 1.81 -7.55 -32.98
CA GLY A 349 0.81 -6.50 -32.89
C GLY A 349 1.12 -5.42 -31.86
N GLU A 350 0.06 -4.72 -31.44
CA GLU A 350 0.15 -3.66 -30.43
C GLU A 350 0.00 -4.23 -29.02
N ARG A 351 0.57 -3.54 -28.02
CA ARG A 351 0.52 -3.96 -26.62
C ARG A 351 -0.93 -3.89 -26.09
N PRO A 352 -1.57 -5.03 -25.75
CA PRO A 352 -2.93 -4.99 -25.21
C PRO A 352 -2.99 -4.41 -23.79
N ASN A 353 -4.15 -3.86 -23.42
CA ASN A 353 -4.38 -3.33 -22.07
C ASN A 353 -4.56 -4.43 -21.01
N SER A 354 -5.00 -5.63 -21.42
CA SER A 354 -5.20 -6.81 -20.59
C SER A 354 -4.61 -8.04 -21.26
N ILE A 355 -4.26 -9.05 -20.47
CA ILE A 355 -3.78 -10.35 -20.97
C ILE A 355 -4.69 -11.45 -20.44
N ASN A 356 -4.82 -12.52 -21.23
CA ASN A 356 -5.62 -13.67 -20.87
C ASN A 356 -4.76 -14.74 -20.18
N MET A 357 -5.43 -15.60 -19.42
CA MET A 357 -4.80 -16.80 -18.91
C MET A 357 -4.53 -17.78 -20.06
N PRO A 358 -3.37 -18.46 -20.07
CA PRO A 358 -3.12 -19.53 -21.03
C PRO A 358 -4.20 -20.61 -20.93
N PRO A 359 -4.58 -21.25 -22.05
CA PRO A 359 -5.43 -22.42 -22.06
C PRO A 359 -4.93 -23.53 -21.13
N GLU A 360 -5.85 -24.36 -20.63
CA GLU A 360 -5.49 -25.44 -19.68
C GLU A 360 -4.53 -26.47 -20.28
N ASP A 361 -4.62 -26.76 -21.57
CA ASP A 361 -3.70 -27.66 -22.29
C ASP A 361 -2.29 -27.08 -22.40
N GLU A 362 -2.17 -25.76 -22.53
CA GLU A 362 -0.88 -25.06 -22.48
C GLU A 362 -0.29 -25.10 -21.05
N LEU A 363 -1.10 -24.88 -20.01
CA LEU A 363 -0.63 -24.97 -18.62
C LEU A 363 -0.30 -26.40 -18.20
N ALA A 364 -0.98 -27.40 -18.75
CA ALA A 364 -0.72 -28.82 -18.49
C ALA A 364 0.56 -29.32 -19.18
N ASN A 365 1.08 -28.58 -20.16
CA ASN A 365 2.35 -28.88 -20.81
C ASN A 365 3.52 -28.40 -19.94
N PRO A 366 4.36 -29.31 -19.39
CA PRO A 366 5.48 -28.94 -18.53
C PRO A 366 6.57 -28.15 -19.27
N ASP A 367 6.62 -28.20 -20.61
CA ASP A 367 7.56 -27.43 -21.43
C ASP A 367 7.04 -26.03 -21.79
N SER A 368 5.81 -25.70 -21.38
CA SER A 368 5.23 -24.39 -21.66
C SER A 368 5.90 -23.29 -20.84
N CYS A 369 6.38 -22.27 -21.53
CA CYS A 369 7.11 -21.14 -20.97
C CYS A 369 6.33 -19.84 -21.11
N ILE A 370 6.41 -18.97 -20.11
CA ILE A 370 5.74 -17.68 -20.18
C ILE A 370 6.30 -16.77 -21.27
N MET A 371 5.43 -16.06 -22.02
CA MET A 371 5.87 -15.00 -22.93
C MET A 371 5.61 -13.61 -22.34
N PRO A 372 6.67 -12.82 -22.06
CA PRO A 372 6.56 -11.44 -21.65
C PRO A 372 6.33 -10.51 -22.84
N TRP A 373 5.96 -9.26 -22.58
CA TRP A 373 6.00 -8.21 -23.62
C TRP A 373 7.42 -7.68 -23.83
N TYR A 374 8.20 -7.60 -22.75
CA TYR A 374 9.57 -7.10 -22.76
C TYR A 374 10.55 -8.14 -22.22
N TRP A 375 11.74 -8.10 -22.79
CA TRP A 375 12.92 -8.78 -22.30
C TRP A 375 13.97 -7.75 -21.87
N VAL A 376 14.82 -8.14 -20.94
CA VAL A 376 15.91 -7.31 -20.40
C VAL A 376 17.23 -8.08 -20.36
N PRO A 377 18.39 -7.41 -20.48
CA PRO A 377 19.68 -8.07 -20.35
C PRO A 377 19.81 -8.79 -19.00
N LEU A 378 20.24 -10.05 -19.01
CA LEU A 378 20.48 -10.82 -17.79
C LEU A 378 21.50 -10.14 -16.87
N ALA A 379 22.48 -9.43 -17.44
CA ALA A 379 23.44 -8.65 -16.66
C ALA A 379 22.76 -7.55 -15.82
N ALA A 380 21.77 -6.85 -16.38
CA ALA A 380 21.04 -5.80 -15.68
C ALA A 380 20.18 -6.35 -14.53
N VAL A 381 19.69 -7.58 -14.66
CA VAL A 381 19.00 -8.30 -13.57
C VAL A 381 19.99 -8.69 -12.47
N LYS A 382 21.12 -9.29 -12.84
CA LYS A 382 22.18 -9.69 -11.88
C LYS A 382 22.71 -8.50 -11.07
N GLU A 383 22.93 -7.36 -11.71
CA GLU A 383 23.35 -6.12 -11.04
C GLU A 383 22.37 -5.70 -9.93
N ARG A 384 21.06 -5.88 -10.14
CA ARG A 384 20.00 -5.52 -9.17
C ARG A 384 19.84 -6.52 -8.03
N LEU A 385 20.51 -7.66 -8.12
CA LEU A 385 20.53 -8.70 -7.10
C LEU A 385 21.80 -8.65 -6.24
N VAL A 386 22.66 -7.66 -6.47
CA VAL A 386 23.90 -7.44 -5.70
C VAL A 386 23.94 -6.01 -5.20
N LYS A 387 24.34 -5.81 -3.95
CA LYS A 387 24.58 -4.50 -3.36
C LYS A 387 26.06 -4.35 -3.04
N TYR A 388 26.62 -3.23 -3.43
CA TYR A 388 28.00 -2.86 -3.15
C TYR A 388 28.08 -1.75 -2.09
N ASP A 389 29.16 -1.74 -1.31
CA ASP A 389 29.55 -0.58 -0.50
C ASP A 389 30.25 0.50 -1.34
N LYS A 390 30.74 1.55 -0.67
CA LYS A 390 31.45 2.67 -1.31
C LYS A 390 32.82 2.26 -1.90
N ASP A 391 33.40 1.17 -1.39
CA ASP A 391 34.72 0.68 -1.78
C ASP A 391 34.62 -0.42 -2.87
N GLY A 392 33.39 -0.76 -3.28
CA GLY A 392 33.11 -1.76 -4.32
C GLY A 392 33.03 -3.19 -3.81
N ASN A 393 32.96 -3.42 -2.49
CA ASN A 393 32.78 -4.76 -1.94
C ASN A 393 31.31 -5.16 -1.93
N VAL A 394 31.02 -6.43 -2.22
CA VAL A 394 29.66 -6.98 -2.12
C VAL A 394 29.24 -7.04 -0.65
N VAL A 395 28.23 -6.26 -0.28
CA VAL A 395 27.62 -6.27 1.07
C VAL A 395 26.34 -7.10 1.14
N TRP A 396 25.76 -7.43 0.00
CA TRP A 396 24.58 -8.27 -0.10
C TRP A 396 24.46 -8.86 -1.50
N GLU A 397 24.01 -10.12 -1.60
CA GLU A 397 23.76 -10.81 -2.86
C GLU A 397 22.60 -11.78 -2.69
N TRP A 398 21.66 -11.79 -3.64
CA TRP A 398 20.63 -12.80 -3.73
C TRP A 398 21.11 -13.99 -4.57
N LYS A 399 21.36 -15.13 -3.91
CA LYS A 399 22.00 -16.31 -4.52
C LYS A 399 21.03 -17.34 -5.09
N HIS A 400 19.78 -17.29 -4.68
CA HIS A 400 18.76 -18.25 -5.05
C HIS A 400 18.31 -18.12 -6.50
N ASN A 401 17.72 -19.17 -7.08
CA ASN A 401 17.20 -19.23 -8.44
C ASN A 401 15.70 -18.96 -8.52
N TRP A 402 15.12 -18.44 -7.45
CA TRP A 402 13.73 -18.06 -7.34
C TRP A 402 13.61 -16.67 -6.70
N MET A 403 12.41 -16.11 -6.76
CA MET A 403 12.00 -14.92 -6.02
C MET A 403 10.57 -15.08 -5.52
N LEU A 404 10.23 -14.39 -4.45
CA LEU A 404 8.84 -14.20 -4.03
C LEU A 404 8.42 -12.80 -4.44
N CYS A 405 7.28 -12.67 -5.10
CA CYS A 405 6.79 -11.36 -5.55
C CYS A 405 5.30 -11.21 -5.32
N PHE A 406 4.81 -9.97 -5.40
CA PHE A 406 3.39 -9.68 -5.31
C PHE A 406 2.96 -8.61 -6.33
N ARG A 407 1.66 -8.51 -6.59
CA ARG A 407 1.10 -7.46 -7.46
C ARG A 407 0.93 -6.15 -6.68
N ASP A 408 1.59 -5.08 -7.12
CA ASP A 408 1.40 -3.73 -6.55
C ASP A 408 -0.02 -3.21 -6.83
N ILE A 409 -0.48 -3.32 -8.09
CA ILE A 409 -1.76 -2.77 -8.49
C ILE A 409 -2.88 -3.70 -8.00
N SER A 410 -3.62 -3.26 -6.98
CA SER A 410 -4.74 -4.01 -6.43
C SER A 410 -5.73 -3.12 -5.67
N LYS A 411 -6.95 -3.61 -5.43
CA LYS A 411 -8.01 -2.93 -4.66
C LYS A 411 -8.66 -3.91 -3.69
N SER A 412 -9.15 -3.40 -2.57
CA SER A 412 -9.95 -4.16 -1.59
C SER A 412 -11.32 -4.63 -2.09
N THR A 413 -11.69 -4.34 -3.33
CA THR A 413 -12.92 -4.82 -3.98
C THR A 413 -12.66 -5.84 -5.08
N ASN A 414 -11.39 -6.16 -5.37
CA ASN A 414 -11.03 -7.18 -6.35
C ASN A 414 -11.38 -8.58 -5.81
N GLU A 415 -11.31 -9.58 -6.69
CA GLU A 415 -11.43 -11.00 -6.32
C GLU A 415 -10.49 -11.35 -5.17
N ARG A 416 -9.20 -11.04 -5.32
CA ARG A 416 -8.17 -11.11 -4.28
C ARG A 416 -7.50 -9.74 -4.11
N THR A 417 -7.23 -9.32 -2.87
CA THR A 417 -6.61 -8.01 -2.59
C THR A 417 -5.09 -8.10 -2.65
N ILE A 418 -4.50 -9.16 -2.14
CA ILE A 418 -3.09 -9.49 -2.39
C ILE A 418 -3.00 -10.68 -3.34
N ILE A 419 -2.09 -10.59 -4.30
CA ILE A 419 -1.73 -11.69 -5.19
C ILE A 419 -0.22 -11.81 -5.11
N ALA A 420 0.26 -12.94 -4.58
CA ALA A 420 1.67 -13.22 -4.37
C ALA A 420 1.97 -14.65 -4.81
N THR A 421 3.19 -14.88 -5.30
CA THR A 421 3.66 -16.22 -5.67
C THR A 421 5.18 -16.26 -5.81
N ILE A 422 5.73 -17.48 -5.73
CA ILE A 422 7.11 -17.75 -6.08
C ILE A 422 7.23 -17.80 -7.60
N VAL A 423 8.29 -17.20 -8.11
CA VAL A 423 8.60 -17.04 -9.52
C VAL A 423 10.06 -17.39 -9.79
N PRO A 424 10.44 -17.73 -11.04
CA PRO A 424 11.84 -17.98 -11.40
C PRO A 424 12.70 -16.71 -11.26
N LYS A 425 14.03 -16.86 -11.09
CA LYS A 425 14.96 -15.72 -11.06
C LYS A 425 15.06 -15.02 -12.42
N GLN A 426 14.20 -14.01 -12.64
CA GLN A 426 14.07 -13.25 -13.89
C GLN A 426 14.07 -11.73 -13.65
N GLY A 427 13.75 -10.91 -14.66
CA GLY A 427 13.54 -9.47 -14.49
C GLY A 427 12.13 -9.15 -14.00
N PHE A 428 11.96 -8.13 -13.15
CA PHE A 428 10.64 -7.72 -12.62
C PHE A 428 10.47 -6.21 -12.73
N ASN A 429 9.29 -5.76 -13.17
CA ASN A 429 9.01 -4.33 -13.16
C ASN A 429 8.68 -3.80 -11.75
N ASN A 430 8.67 -2.48 -11.60
CA ASN A 430 8.38 -1.79 -10.35
C ASN A 430 6.94 -1.97 -9.83
N LYS A 431 6.06 -2.63 -10.60
CA LYS A 431 4.68 -3.00 -10.23
C LYS A 431 4.50 -4.48 -9.90
N THR A 432 5.60 -5.24 -9.91
CA THR A 432 5.72 -6.60 -9.38
C THR A 432 6.79 -6.61 -8.30
N PRO A 433 6.56 -5.97 -7.13
CA PRO A 433 7.62 -5.84 -6.13
C PRO A 433 8.02 -7.21 -5.57
N ILE A 434 9.29 -7.29 -5.19
CA ILE A 434 9.94 -8.51 -4.72
C ILE A 434 10.09 -8.48 -3.21
N ILE A 435 9.90 -9.65 -2.59
CA ILE A 435 10.22 -9.97 -1.21
C ILE A 435 11.38 -10.97 -1.28
N PHE A 436 12.56 -10.56 -0.84
CA PHE A 436 13.70 -11.45 -0.63
C PHE A 436 13.57 -12.04 0.78
N GLU A 437 13.16 -13.29 0.88
CA GLU A 437 13.11 -14.06 2.13
C GLU A 437 14.46 -14.76 2.29
N GLU A 438 15.24 -14.37 3.30
CA GLU A 438 16.65 -14.79 3.43
C GLU A 438 16.84 -15.96 4.42
N SER A 439 15.77 -16.55 4.94
CA SER A 439 15.85 -17.59 5.98
C SER A 439 15.98 -19.00 5.40
N GLY A 440 15.49 -19.24 4.17
CA GLY A 440 15.70 -20.49 3.44
C GLY A 440 14.61 -20.79 2.40
N ILE A 441 14.78 -21.84 1.60
CA ILE A 441 13.78 -22.19 0.57
C ILE A 441 12.48 -22.70 1.20
N LEU A 442 12.57 -23.44 2.32
CA LEU A 442 11.41 -23.97 3.03
C LEU A 442 10.59 -22.81 3.62
N ASP A 443 11.26 -21.84 4.23
CA ASP A 443 10.63 -20.64 4.77
C ASP A 443 10.01 -19.79 3.66
N GLY A 444 10.73 -19.53 2.57
CA GLY A 444 10.15 -18.88 1.37
C GLY A 444 8.90 -19.58 0.84
N THR A 445 8.89 -20.91 0.86
CA THR A 445 7.75 -21.75 0.45
C THR A 445 6.55 -21.58 1.40
N ILE A 446 6.79 -21.58 2.71
CA ILE A 446 5.75 -21.36 3.72
C ILE A 446 5.20 -19.93 3.62
N MET A 447 6.07 -18.92 3.46
CA MET A 447 5.67 -17.53 3.26
C MET A 447 4.77 -17.37 2.03
N CYS A 448 5.10 -18.03 0.91
CA CYS A 448 4.22 -18.05 -0.27
C CYS A 448 2.82 -18.55 0.05
N GLY A 449 2.72 -19.61 0.87
CA GLY A 449 1.46 -20.13 1.39
C GLY A 449 0.70 -19.10 2.22
N ILE A 450 1.38 -18.46 3.19
CA ILE A 450 0.79 -17.44 4.07
C ILE A 450 0.19 -16.30 3.24
N LEU A 451 1.01 -15.69 2.36
CA LEU A 451 0.61 -14.53 1.54
C LEU A 451 -0.51 -14.86 0.55
N SER A 452 -0.67 -16.14 0.21
CA SER A 452 -1.70 -16.62 -0.72
C SER A 452 -2.97 -17.10 -0.05
N SER A 453 -3.00 -17.18 1.29
CA SER A 453 -4.17 -17.63 2.04
C SER A 453 -5.31 -16.61 2.05
N ILE A 454 -6.55 -17.12 2.10
CA ILE A 454 -7.76 -16.30 2.16
C ILE A 454 -7.87 -15.50 3.47
N VAL A 455 -7.26 -16.01 4.55
CA VAL A 455 -7.22 -15.33 5.85
C VAL A 455 -6.26 -14.15 5.83
N PHE A 456 -5.10 -14.31 5.21
CA PHE A 456 -4.16 -13.20 5.02
C PHE A 456 -4.73 -12.16 4.05
N ASP A 457 -5.37 -12.59 2.96
CA ASP A 457 -6.03 -11.68 2.01
C ASP A 457 -7.23 -10.96 2.66
N TYR A 458 -7.96 -11.62 3.55
CA TYR A 458 -8.97 -10.97 4.38
C TYR A 458 -8.34 -9.79 5.11
N VAL A 459 -7.31 -10.00 5.95
CA VAL A 459 -6.67 -8.90 6.68
C VAL A 459 -6.15 -7.80 5.76
N THR A 460 -5.52 -8.18 4.65
CA THR A 460 -5.03 -7.25 3.64
C THR A 460 -6.17 -6.34 3.13
N ARG A 461 -7.34 -6.93 2.85
CA ARG A 461 -8.54 -6.21 2.38
C ARG A 461 -9.03 -5.15 3.36
N GLN A 462 -8.89 -5.35 4.68
CA GLN A 462 -9.25 -4.34 5.67
C GLN A 462 -8.23 -3.18 5.76
N LYS A 463 -6.99 -3.39 5.32
CA LYS A 463 -5.93 -2.37 5.46
C LYS A 463 -5.72 -1.55 4.19
N VAL A 464 -5.93 -2.14 3.03
CA VAL A 464 -5.66 -1.49 1.74
C VAL A 464 -6.87 -0.67 1.30
N GLY A 465 -6.79 0.66 1.49
CA GLY A 465 -7.79 1.61 1.01
C GLY A 465 -7.58 2.09 -0.43
N GLY A 466 -6.36 1.97 -0.96
CA GLY A 466 -5.96 2.52 -2.26
C GLY A 466 -5.96 1.50 -3.41
N LYS A 467 -5.39 1.92 -4.55
CA LYS A 467 -5.17 1.09 -5.75
C LYS A 467 -3.76 0.45 -5.81
N SER A 468 -2.93 0.67 -4.80
CA SER A 468 -1.52 0.28 -4.79
C SER A 468 -1.13 -0.30 -3.44
N MET A 469 -0.62 -1.53 -3.48
CA MET A 469 -0.07 -2.31 -2.39
C MET A 469 1.37 -1.87 -2.13
N ASN A 470 1.54 -0.73 -1.46
CA ASN A 470 2.88 -0.23 -1.13
C ASN A 470 3.53 -1.03 0.01
N PHE A 471 4.87 -0.98 0.08
CA PHE A 471 5.63 -1.65 1.13
C PHE A 471 5.25 -1.25 2.55
N PHE A 472 4.78 -0.02 2.77
CA PHE A 472 4.35 0.40 4.10
C PHE A 472 3.14 -0.41 4.60
N TYR A 473 2.30 -0.97 3.71
CA TYR A 473 1.27 -1.93 4.11
C TYR A 473 1.89 -3.30 4.39
N VAL A 474 2.64 -3.82 3.40
CA VAL A 474 3.18 -5.19 3.41
C VAL A 474 4.06 -5.45 4.61
N LYS A 475 4.98 -4.53 4.94
CA LYS A 475 5.88 -4.62 6.10
C LYS A 475 5.13 -4.82 7.41
N GLN A 476 3.92 -4.27 7.55
CA GLN A 476 3.16 -4.32 8.79
C GLN A 476 1.93 -5.24 8.72
N PHE A 477 1.93 -6.22 7.82
CA PHE A 477 0.90 -7.27 7.81
C PHE A 477 1.17 -8.34 8.87
N PRO A 478 0.11 -8.97 9.40
CA PRO A 478 0.26 -10.04 10.38
C PRO A 478 0.71 -11.31 9.67
N VAL A 479 1.85 -11.85 10.07
CA VAL A 479 2.38 -13.12 9.59
C VAL A 479 2.65 -14.03 10.76
N LEU A 480 2.39 -15.32 10.56
CA LEU A 480 2.89 -16.36 11.46
C LEU A 480 4.41 -16.43 11.28
N THR A 481 5.20 -16.61 12.33
CA THR A 481 6.63 -16.93 12.20
C THR A 481 6.84 -18.43 12.02
N PRO A 482 7.99 -18.89 11.50
CA PRO A 482 8.30 -20.32 11.45
C PRO A 482 8.12 -21.02 12.81
N GLU A 483 8.51 -20.38 13.92
CA GLU A 483 8.37 -20.92 15.28
C GLU A 483 6.92 -21.05 15.75
N GLN A 484 6.00 -20.24 15.22
CA GLN A 484 4.57 -20.34 15.52
C GLN A 484 3.90 -21.51 14.79
N ILE A 485 4.54 -22.05 13.76
CA ILE A 485 3.99 -23.12 12.92
C ILE A 485 4.63 -24.45 13.35
N PRO A 486 3.86 -25.42 13.88
CA PRO A 486 4.41 -26.73 14.23
C PRO A 486 5.10 -27.40 13.04
N SER A 487 6.25 -28.06 13.25
CA SER A 487 7.05 -28.64 12.15
C SER A 487 6.27 -29.61 11.26
N ALA A 488 5.37 -30.41 11.85
CA ALA A 488 4.47 -31.28 11.07
C ALA A 488 3.56 -30.48 10.12
N MET A 489 3.11 -29.30 10.54
CA MET A 489 2.26 -28.42 9.74
C MET A 489 3.08 -27.65 8.69
N GLN A 490 4.29 -27.20 9.03
CA GLN A 490 5.23 -26.61 8.06
C GLN A 490 5.39 -27.54 6.84
N TRP A 491 5.61 -28.83 7.09
CA TRP A 491 5.75 -29.81 6.02
C TRP A 491 4.46 -30.01 5.21
N GLN A 492 3.29 -30.00 5.85
CA GLN A 492 2.00 -30.07 5.16
C GLN A 492 1.75 -28.86 4.25
N ILE A 493 2.23 -27.68 4.64
CA ILE A 493 2.20 -26.47 3.81
C ILE A 493 3.14 -26.64 2.62
N VAL A 494 4.41 -26.99 2.86
CA VAL A 494 5.44 -27.16 1.82
C VAL A 494 4.98 -28.13 0.73
N LYS A 495 4.45 -29.31 1.09
CA LYS A 495 3.98 -30.30 0.10
C LYS A 495 2.93 -29.73 -0.86
N ARG A 496 1.96 -28.96 -0.33
CA ARG A 496 0.88 -28.40 -1.15
C ARG A 496 1.39 -27.25 -2.00
N VAL A 497 2.25 -26.39 -1.46
CA VAL A 497 2.84 -25.29 -2.23
C VAL A 497 3.78 -25.82 -3.32
N ALA A 498 4.54 -26.88 -3.07
CA ALA A 498 5.36 -27.58 -4.07
C ALA A 498 4.52 -28.07 -5.25
N GLU A 499 3.45 -28.84 -4.99
CA GLU A 499 2.55 -29.35 -6.03
C GLU A 499 1.83 -28.21 -6.78
N LEU A 500 1.52 -27.10 -6.11
CA LEU A 500 0.88 -25.95 -6.73
C LEU A 500 1.85 -25.09 -7.58
N CYS A 501 3.09 -24.90 -7.17
CA CYS A 501 4.03 -24.00 -7.83
C CYS A 501 4.87 -24.67 -8.93
N TYR A 502 5.22 -25.95 -8.78
CA TYR A 502 6.09 -26.66 -9.71
C TYR A 502 5.29 -27.44 -10.75
N PHE A 503 4.73 -26.74 -11.75
CA PHE A 503 3.92 -27.36 -12.81
C PHE A 503 4.54 -27.29 -14.21
N ASN A 504 5.67 -26.61 -14.37
CA ASN A 504 6.46 -26.56 -15.60
C ASN A 504 7.96 -26.38 -15.28
N HIS A 505 8.80 -26.46 -16.31
CA HIS A 505 10.25 -26.38 -16.20
C HIS A 505 10.80 -24.97 -15.94
N ASP A 506 9.98 -23.91 -16.05
CA ASP A 506 10.38 -22.55 -15.63
C ASP A 506 10.83 -22.53 -14.15
N MET A 507 10.28 -23.43 -13.33
CA MET A 507 10.51 -23.50 -11.89
C MET A 507 11.57 -24.53 -11.46
N ASP A 508 12.31 -25.15 -12.39
CA ASP A 508 13.32 -26.18 -12.08
C ASP A 508 14.40 -25.69 -11.10
N GLY A 509 14.81 -24.42 -11.22
CA GLY A 509 15.78 -23.81 -10.31
C GLY A 509 15.27 -23.73 -8.86
N TRP A 510 13.98 -23.43 -8.68
CA TRP A 510 13.33 -23.43 -7.37
C TRP A 510 13.16 -24.85 -6.83
N ALA A 511 12.69 -25.78 -7.67
CA ALA A 511 12.46 -27.17 -7.30
C ALA A 511 13.76 -27.88 -6.88
N SER A 512 14.87 -27.60 -7.56
CA SER A 512 16.20 -28.15 -7.22
C SER A 512 16.69 -27.66 -5.87
N GLU A 513 16.59 -26.35 -5.60
CA GLU A 513 16.97 -25.79 -4.29
C GLU A 513 16.10 -26.35 -3.16
N LEU A 514 14.80 -26.51 -3.41
CA LEU A 514 13.86 -27.09 -2.45
C LEU A 514 14.22 -28.55 -2.15
N TRP A 515 14.57 -29.34 -3.16
CA TRP A 515 15.04 -30.71 -2.99
C TRP A 515 16.34 -30.81 -2.20
N ASP A 516 17.28 -29.90 -2.46
CA ASP A 516 18.59 -29.89 -1.81
C ASP A 516 18.49 -29.59 -0.31
N GLU A 517 17.55 -28.74 0.12
CA GLU A 517 17.31 -28.42 1.53
C GLU A 517 16.54 -29.53 2.29
N MET A 518 15.79 -30.39 1.60
CA MET A 518 15.01 -31.46 2.21
C MET A 518 15.86 -32.59 2.80
N ASN A 519 15.39 -33.18 3.91
CA ASN A 519 15.95 -34.41 4.46
C ASN A 519 15.47 -35.67 3.70
N GLU A 520 16.04 -36.85 4.02
CA GLU A 520 15.73 -38.10 3.31
C GLU A 520 14.26 -38.52 3.38
N GLU A 521 13.60 -38.33 4.54
CA GLU A 521 12.17 -38.66 4.71
C GLU A 521 11.28 -37.75 3.87
N GLN A 522 11.58 -36.45 3.87
CA GLN A 522 10.89 -35.44 3.05
C GLN A 522 11.06 -35.71 1.55
N ARG A 523 12.27 -36.07 1.12
CA ARG A 523 12.58 -36.44 -0.27
C ARG A 523 11.81 -37.68 -0.74
N ALA A 524 11.56 -38.64 0.16
CA ALA A 524 10.76 -39.81 -0.15
C ALA A 524 9.28 -39.48 -0.40
N GLU A 525 8.75 -38.40 0.20
CA GLU A 525 7.37 -37.95 -0.01
C GLU A 525 7.18 -37.10 -1.27
N LEU A 526 8.22 -36.42 -1.77
CA LEU A 526 8.19 -35.56 -2.96
C LEU A 526 9.29 -35.91 -3.98
N PRO A 527 9.42 -37.17 -4.43
CA PRO A 527 10.49 -37.60 -5.34
C PRO A 527 10.49 -36.87 -6.69
N GLN A 528 9.35 -36.28 -7.07
CA GLN A 528 9.17 -35.50 -8.30
C GLN A 528 10.15 -34.32 -8.39
N LEU A 529 10.45 -33.66 -7.26
CA LEU A 529 11.37 -32.51 -7.24
C LEU A 529 12.79 -32.92 -7.63
N GLY A 530 13.30 -34.01 -7.05
CA GLY A 530 14.63 -34.54 -7.37
C GLY A 530 14.74 -35.16 -8.76
N ALA A 531 13.63 -35.67 -9.29
CA ALA A 531 13.54 -36.17 -10.66
C ALA A 531 13.32 -35.05 -11.71
N GLN A 532 13.17 -33.79 -11.27
CA GLN A 532 12.76 -32.65 -12.10
C GLN A 532 11.54 -32.98 -12.97
N GLN A 533 10.51 -33.52 -12.34
CA GLN A 533 9.26 -33.90 -12.97
C GLN A 533 8.12 -32.97 -12.49
N PRO A 534 7.80 -31.89 -13.23
CA PRO A 534 6.72 -31.00 -12.83
C PRO A 534 5.37 -31.71 -12.70
N TRP A 535 4.54 -31.26 -11.75
CA TRP A 535 3.17 -31.75 -11.61
C TRP A 535 2.30 -31.22 -12.75
N ILE A 536 1.48 -32.09 -13.33
CA ILE A 536 0.54 -31.68 -14.37
C ILE A 536 -0.44 -30.65 -13.79
N TYR A 537 -0.54 -29.48 -14.44
CA TYR A 537 -1.49 -28.45 -14.04
C TYR A 537 -2.92 -28.97 -14.12
N ASN A 538 -3.60 -29.07 -12.97
CA ASN A 538 -4.98 -29.56 -12.87
C ASN A 538 -5.82 -28.62 -12.01
N PRO A 539 -6.76 -27.84 -12.59
CA PRO A 539 -7.58 -26.88 -11.84
C PRO A 539 -8.33 -27.48 -10.65
N GLU A 540 -8.87 -28.70 -10.80
CA GLU A 540 -9.62 -29.39 -9.75
C GLU A 540 -8.75 -29.74 -8.54
N ARG A 541 -7.58 -30.34 -8.80
CA ARG A 541 -6.61 -30.69 -7.75
C ARG A 541 -6.07 -29.44 -7.07
N ARG A 542 -5.76 -28.39 -7.85
CA ARG A 542 -5.24 -27.12 -7.33
C ARG A 542 -6.26 -26.44 -6.40
N ALA A 543 -7.54 -26.47 -6.73
CA ALA A 543 -8.59 -25.90 -5.87
C ALA A 543 -8.67 -26.61 -4.50
N ILE A 544 -8.52 -27.95 -4.48
CA ILE A 544 -8.48 -28.72 -3.22
C ILE A 544 -7.26 -28.35 -2.39
N LEU A 545 -6.08 -28.28 -3.00
CA LEU A 545 -4.83 -27.94 -2.29
C LEU A 545 -4.86 -26.52 -1.70
N GLN A 546 -5.39 -25.55 -2.47
CA GLN A 546 -5.58 -24.18 -1.99
C GLN A 546 -6.55 -24.13 -0.82
N ALA A 547 -7.67 -24.84 -0.90
CA ALA A 547 -8.64 -24.92 0.18
C ALA A 547 -8.10 -25.60 1.45
N GLU A 548 -7.27 -26.64 1.29
CA GLU A 548 -6.57 -27.25 2.42
C GLU A 548 -5.56 -26.29 3.07
N LEU A 549 -4.82 -25.50 2.27
CA LEU A 549 -3.94 -24.45 2.80
C LEU A 549 -4.73 -23.37 3.55
N ASP A 550 -5.86 -22.91 3.00
CA ASP A 550 -6.73 -21.92 3.64
C ASP A 550 -7.27 -22.41 4.99
N ALA A 551 -7.68 -23.68 5.08
CA ALA A 551 -8.11 -24.30 6.34
C ALA A 551 -6.96 -24.40 7.36
N ILE A 552 -5.75 -24.77 6.92
CA ILE A 552 -4.55 -24.81 7.78
C ILE A 552 -4.24 -23.42 8.33
N PHE A 553 -4.17 -22.40 7.47
CA PHE A 553 -3.85 -21.05 7.90
C PHE A 553 -4.93 -20.45 8.80
N ALA A 554 -6.22 -20.71 8.53
CA ALA A 554 -7.30 -20.32 9.43
C ALA A 554 -7.11 -20.90 10.84
N HIS A 555 -6.70 -22.16 10.94
CA HIS A 555 -6.45 -22.80 12.23
C HIS A 555 -5.24 -22.18 12.94
N LEU A 556 -4.14 -21.97 12.21
CA LEU A 556 -2.92 -21.37 12.75
C LEU A 556 -3.11 -19.92 13.20
N TYR A 557 -3.96 -19.14 12.52
CA TYR A 557 -4.36 -17.80 12.98
C TYR A 557 -5.35 -17.83 14.16
N GLY A 558 -5.72 -19.01 14.66
CA GLY A 558 -6.58 -19.21 15.83
C GLY A 558 -8.06 -18.93 15.56
N LEU A 559 -8.50 -19.04 14.30
CA LEU A 559 -9.91 -18.87 13.94
C LEU A 559 -10.75 -20.05 14.42
N ASN A 560 -12.02 -19.77 14.69
CA ASN A 560 -13.01 -20.83 14.90
C ASN A 560 -13.91 -21.00 13.66
N THR A 561 -14.82 -21.97 13.73
CA THR A 561 -15.73 -22.28 12.62
C THR A 561 -16.58 -21.06 12.21
N GLU A 562 -17.05 -20.27 13.17
CA GLU A 562 -17.87 -19.08 12.88
C GLU A 562 -17.05 -17.95 12.25
N ASP A 563 -15.80 -17.74 12.70
CA ASP A 563 -14.87 -16.78 12.15
C ASP A 563 -14.53 -17.10 10.69
N LEU A 564 -14.22 -18.37 10.40
CA LEU A 564 -13.91 -18.83 9.04
C LEU A 564 -15.12 -18.67 8.12
N ARG A 565 -16.31 -19.06 8.57
CA ARG A 565 -17.55 -18.84 7.81
C ARG A 565 -17.80 -17.36 7.52
N TYR A 566 -17.54 -16.48 8.50
CA TYR A 566 -17.67 -15.05 8.32
C TYR A 566 -16.66 -14.50 7.30
N ILE A 567 -15.41 -14.94 7.32
CA ILE A 567 -14.39 -14.53 6.34
C ILE A 567 -14.80 -14.95 4.93
N LEU A 568 -15.22 -16.21 4.77
CA LEU A 568 -15.62 -16.76 3.47
C LEU A 568 -16.86 -16.05 2.92
N ASP A 569 -17.90 -15.92 3.74
CA ASP A 569 -19.21 -15.41 3.36
C ASP A 569 -19.93 -14.77 4.57
N PRO A 570 -19.78 -13.46 4.81
CA PRO A 570 -20.39 -12.80 5.97
C PRO A 570 -21.90 -13.01 6.12
N GLU A 571 -22.62 -13.15 5.00
CA GLU A 571 -24.08 -13.36 4.98
C GLU A 571 -24.50 -14.67 5.67
N ASP A 572 -23.65 -15.70 5.65
CA ASP A 572 -23.91 -16.98 6.34
C ASP A 572 -24.04 -16.86 7.85
N VAL A 573 -23.40 -15.83 8.41
CA VAL A 573 -23.27 -15.63 9.84
C VAL A 573 -24.16 -14.47 10.30
N CYS A 574 -24.23 -13.41 9.50
CA CYS A 574 -25.02 -12.22 9.83
C CYS A 574 -26.46 -12.26 9.29
N GLY A 575 -26.78 -13.20 8.39
CA GLY A 575 -28.06 -13.28 7.69
C GLY A 575 -28.19 -12.28 6.53
N LYS A 576 -29.32 -12.36 5.83
CA LYS A 576 -29.64 -11.49 4.68
C LYS A 576 -29.54 -10.01 5.04
N GLY A 577 -28.93 -9.23 4.15
CA GLY A 577 -28.70 -7.81 4.38
C GLY A 577 -27.52 -7.51 5.30
N CYS A 578 -26.55 -8.44 5.39
CA CYS A 578 -25.25 -8.17 6.00
C CYS A 578 -24.62 -6.91 5.36
N ILE A 579 -23.98 -6.08 6.19
CA ILE A 579 -23.38 -4.82 5.72
C ILE A 579 -22.15 -5.05 4.85
N ASN A 580 -21.44 -6.16 5.07
CA ASN A 580 -20.16 -6.43 4.43
C ASN A 580 -20.24 -7.72 3.61
N GLU A 581 -19.47 -7.75 2.53
CA GLU A 581 -19.22 -8.93 1.70
C GLU A 581 -17.72 -9.01 1.45
N THR A 582 -17.07 -10.07 1.92
CA THR A 582 -15.61 -10.16 1.91
C THR A 582 -15.07 -10.46 0.50
N PHE A 583 -15.51 -11.56 -0.10
CA PHE A 583 -15.01 -12.07 -1.37
C PHE A 583 -16.12 -12.13 -2.42
N ARG A 584 -16.92 -11.06 -2.54
CA ARG A 584 -18.06 -10.99 -3.46
C ARG A 584 -17.71 -11.40 -4.89
N VAL A 585 -16.63 -10.83 -5.44
CA VAL A 585 -16.23 -11.12 -6.83
C VAL A 585 -15.86 -12.59 -7.02
N LEU A 586 -15.15 -13.19 -6.06
CA LEU A 586 -14.83 -14.62 -6.08
C LEU A 586 -16.10 -15.47 -6.03
N LYS A 587 -16.98 -15.20 -5.06
CA LYS A 587 -18.27 -15.87 -4.90
C LYS A 587 -19.12 -15.79 -6.18
N ASP A 588 -19.26 -14.60 -6.75
CA ASP A 588 -20.07 -14.38 -7.95
C ASP A 588 -19.47 -15.06 -9.19
N ASN A 589 -18.13 -15.10 -9.31
CA ASN A 589 -17.44 -15.78 -10.40
C ASN A 589 -17.61 -17.30 -10.28
N GLU A 590 -17.42 -17.87 -9.09
CA GLU A 590 -17.58 -19.31 -8.86
C GLU A 590 -19.03 -19.77 -9.00
N ILE A 591 -20.01 -18.99 -8.54
CA ILE A 591 -21.43 -19.32 -8.76
C ILE A 591 -21.74 -19.34 -10.26
N ARG A 592 -21.20 -18.40 -11.03
CA ARG A 592 -21.40 -18.37 -12.49
C ARG A 592 -20.73 -19.55 -13.20
N GLN A 593 -19.54 -19.95 -12.76
CA GLN A 593 -18.75 -20.98 -13.42
C GLN A 593 -19.13 -22.41 -12.98
N TYR A 594 -19.37 -22.61 -11.69
CA TYR A 594 -19.54 -23.93 -11.08
C TYR A 594 -20.95 -24.17 -10.50
N GLY A 595 -21.80 -23.14 -10.46
CA GLY A 595 -23.14 -23.22 -9.86
C GLY A 595 -23.14 -23.19 -8.32
N GLU A 596 -21.98 -23.05 -7.69
CA GLU A 596 -21.82 -23.00 -6.23
C GLU A 596 -20.66 -22.08 -5.82
N TYR A 597 -20.64 -21.64 -4.55
CA TYR A 597 -19.46 -20.99 -3.98
C TYR A 597 -18.43 -22.06 -3.56
N ARG A 598 -17.72 -22.58 -4.57
CA ARG A 598 -16.85 -23.76 -4.49
C ARG A 598 -15.72 -23.62 -3.48
N THR A 599 -15.04 -22.47 -3.43
CA THR A 599 -13.97 -22.18 -2.46
C THR A 599 -14.48 -22.38 -1.04
N LYS A 600 -15.62 -21.78 -0.69
CA LYS A 600 -16.21 -21.93 0.64
C LYS A 600 -16.53 -23.38 0.98
N ARG A 601 -17.12 -24.14 0.05
CA ARG A 601 -17.40 -25.56 0.27
C ARG A 601 -16.12 -26.35 0.55
N LEU A 602 -15.11 -26.23 -0.32
CA LEU A 602 -13.85 -26.98 -0.19
C LEU A 602 -13.07 -26.59 1.07
N VAL A 603 -13.02 -25.30 1.42
CA VAL A 603 -12.32 -24.83 2.63
C VAL A 603 -12.98 -25.41 3.89
N LEU A 604 -14.31 -25.43 3.94
CA LEU A 604 -15.05 -26.03 5.07
C LEU A 604 -14.94 -27.56 5.08
N GLU A 605 -14.90 -28.23 3.93
CA GLU A 605 -14.62 -29.67 3.85
C GLU A 605 -13.23 -30.00 4.38
N ALA A 606 -12.20 -29.23 4.01
CA ALA A 606 -10.85 -29.38 4.55
C ALA A 606 -10.77 -29.10 6.05
N TRP A 607 -11.44 -28.04 6.52
CA TRP A 607 -11.57 -27.70 7.94
C TRP A 607 -12.14 -28.86 8.76
N ASN A 608 -13.22 -29.48 8.26
CA ASN A 608 -13.84 -30.65 8.87
C ASN A 608 -12.89 -31.87 8.84
N LYS A 609 -12.27 -32.14 7.68
CA LYS A 609 -11.34 -33.26 7.48
C LYS A 609 -10.15 -33.22 8.44
N PHE A 610 -9.64 -32.03 8.73
CA PHE A 610 -8.53 -31.84 9.68
C PHE A 610 -8.97 -31.80 11.15
N GLY A 611 -10.27 -31.87 11.43
CA GLY A 611 -10.79 -31.88 12.80
C GLY A 611 -10.68 -30.53 13.51
N TYR A 612 -10.66 -29.42 12.76
CA TYR A 612 -10.55 -28.07 13.33
C TYR A 612 -11.87 -27.49 13.83
N ASN A 613 -12.97 -28.26 13.74
CA ASN A 613 -14.27 -27.88 14.25
C ASN A 613 -14.22 -27.58 15.75
N ASN A 614 -14.34 -26.30 16.07
CA ASN A 614 -14.40 -25.75 17.42
C ASN A 614 -15.38 -24.59 17.51
#